data_AF-A0A8S2XDI9-F1
#
_entry.id   AF-A0A8S2XDI9-F1
#
_cell.length_a   1.000
_cell.length_b   1.000
_cell.length_c   1.000
_cell.angle_alpha   90.00
_cell.angle_beta   90.00
_cell.angle_gamma   90.00
#
_symmetry.space_group_name_H-M   'P 1'
#
loop_
_entity.id
_entity.type
_entity.pdbx_description
1 polymer ?
#
loop_
_entity_poly.entity_id
_entity_poly.type
_entity_poly.pdbx_seq_one_letter_code
_entity_poly.pdbx_strand_id
1 'polypeptide(L)'
;MLGAIFRIDEVRLDDEKEMWVIKLTMCSENENELRDEFDYYRQQMGEHISLVSLGNLMGRMGEYNKAIEFFNRHLEEDPNSSASYTGLGYVARERGEMDVALEYYSKALEMDLKTLSPHHPNIATDYMSLGVSYDDKGLSDKALEYYKKALK
;
A
#
# COMPACT_ATOMS: atom_id res chain seq x y z
N MET A 1 11.81 -1.76 19.36
CA MET A 1 10.48 -1.73 19.97
C MET A 1 9.93 -0.35 19.70
N LEU A 2 9.03 -0.20 18.72
CA LEU A 2 8.39 1.09 18.46
C LEU A 2 7.46 1.39 19.64
N GLY A 3 7.67 2.52 20.31
CA GLY A 3 6.73 3.02 21.31
C GLY A 3 5.49 3.56 20.61
N ALA A 4 4.34 3.54 21.28
CA ALA A 4 3.14 4.19 20.79
C ALA A 4 2.91 5.49 21.58
N ILE A 5 2.87 6.63 20.89
CA ILE A 5 2.50 7.93 21.47
C ILE A 5 0.99 8.15 21.34
N PHE A 6 0.38 8.58 22.44
CA PHE A 6 -1.04 8.91 22.51
C PHE A 6 -1.21 10.37 22.93
N ARG A 7 -2.20 11.05 22.36
CA ARG A 7 -2.70 12.32 22.90
C ARG A 7 -3.79 12.03 23.91
N ILE A 8 -3.71 12.68 25.06
CA ILE A 8 -4.79 12.70 26.05
C ILE A 8 -5.84 13.70 25.58
N ASP A 9 -7.03 13.21 25.24
CA ASP A 9 -8.14 14.07 24.83
C ASP A 9 -8.96 14.55 26.03
N GLU A 10 -9.12 13.68 27.03
CA GLU A 10 -9.98 13.95 28.19
C GLU A 10 -9.47 13.16 29.40
N VAL A 11 -9.50 13.81 30.57
CA VAL A 11 -9.29 13.16 31.87
C VAL A 11 -10.44 13.54 32.77
N ARG A 12 -11.19 12.56 33.28
CA ARG A 12 -12.27 12.78 34.22
C ARG A 12 -12.29 11.74 35.33
N LEU A 13 -12.81 12.12 36.49
CA LEU A 13 -13.06 11.20 37.61
C LEU A 13 -14.42 10.52 37.37
N ASP A 14 -14.43 9.19 37.34
CA ASP A 14 -15.67 8.41 37.40
C ASP A 14 -16.02 8.24 38.88
N ASP A 15 -16.88 9.12 39.39
CA ASP A 15 -17.27 9.18 40.82
C ASP A 15 -17.95 7.88 41.31
N GLU A 16 -18.57 7.11 40.41
CA GLU A 16 -19.18 5.83 40.76
C GLU A 16 -18.14 4.71 40.97
N LYS A 17 -16.98 4.84 40.32
CA LYS A 17 -15.91 3.83 40.35
C LYS A 17 -14.66 4.29 41.08
N GLU A 18 -14.67 5.50 41.64
CA GLU A 18 -13.54 6.15 42.31
C GLU A 18 -12.22 6.08 41.52
N MET A 19 -12.31 6.16 40.19
CA MET A 19 -11.14 6.01 39.31
C MET A 19 -11.09 7.06 38.22
N TRP A 20 -9.87 7.42 37.81
CA TRP A 20 -9.65 8.32 36.69
C TRP A 20 -9.84 7.57 35.36
N VAL A 21 -10.70 8.12 34.51
CA VAL A 21 -10.90 7.67 33.14
C VAL A 21 -10.19 8.64 32.22
N ILE A 22 -9.28 8.10 31.40
CA ILE A 22 -8.51 8.85 30.41
C ILE A 22 -8.96 8.41 29.03
N LYS A 23 -9.42 9.35 28.21
CA LYS A 23 -9.71 9.12 26.79
C LYS A 23 -8.46 9.46 25.98
N LEU A 24 -7.95 8.48 25.25
CA LEU A 24 -6.76 8.61 24.42
C LEU A 24 -7.15 8.51 22.94
N THR A 25 -6.55 9.37 22.12
CA THR A 25 -6.48 9.17 20.67
C THR A 25 -5.08 8.69 20.33
N MET A 26 -4.99 7.62 19.54
CA MET A 26 -3.72 7.18 18.96
C MET A 26 -3.25 8.29 18.02
N CYS A 27 -2.14 8.94 18.36
CA CYS A 27 -1.49 9.81 17.41
C CYS A 27 -0.77 8.90 16.43
N SER A 28 -1.20 8.86 15.18
CA SER A 28 -0.32 8.39 14.12
C SER A 28 0.88 9.35 14.10
N GLU A 29 1.97 8.96 14.75
CA GLU A 29 3.30 9.62 14.63
C GLU A 29 3.68 9.82 13.15
N ASN A 30 3.10 8.98 12.29
CA ASN A 30 3.27 8.86 10.85
C ASN A 30 2.88 10.10 10.02
N GLU A 31 1.81 10.85 10.30
CA GLU A 31 1.36 11.89 9.33
C GLU A 31 2.32 13.08 9.20
N ASN A 32 2.89 13.56 10.32
CA ASN A 32 3.79 14.71 10.29
C ASN A 32 5.22 14.32 9.86
N GLU A 33 5.74 13.18 10.35
CA GLU A 33 7.06 12.70 9.95
C GLU A 33 7.09 12.29 8.48
N LEU A 34 6.06 11.63 7.96
CA LEU A 34 6.02 11.24 6.55
C LEU A 34 5.77 12.42 5.61
N ARG A 35 5.07 13.46 6.08
CA ARG A 35 4.97 14.73 5.36
C ARG A 35 6.32 15.42 5.29
N ASP A 36 7.01 15.55 6.42
CA ASP A 36 8.34 16.15 6.47
C ASP A 36 9.36 15.33 5.66
N GLU A 37 9.27 13.99 5.68
CA GLU A 37 10.12 13.09 4.89
C GLU A 37 9.77 13.16 3.39
N PHE A 38 8.49 13.27 3.03
CA PHE A 38 8.06 13.51 1.64
C PHE A 38 8.60 14.84 1.12
N ASP A 39 8.48 15.91 1.92
CA ASP A 39 8.99 17.24 1.59
C ASP A 39 10.53 17.23 1.48
N TYR A 40 11.20 16.48 2.35
CA TYR A 40 12.64 16.21 2.25
C TYR A 40 13.02 15.51 0.93
N TYR A 41 12.35 14.42 0.56
CA TYR A 41 12.63 13.75 -0.71
C TYR A 41 12.31 14.62 -1.92
N ARG A 42 11.24 15.42 -1.88
CA ARG A 42 10.94 16.41 -2.92
C ARG A 42 12.06 17.44 -3.07
N GLN A 43 12.65 17.89 -1.96
CA GLN A 43 13.74 18.85 -1.99
C GLN A 43 15.04 18.24 -2.55
N GLN A 44 15.34 16.99 -2.20
CA GLN A 44 16.57 16.29 -2.63
C GLN A 44 16.49 15.71 -4.06
N MET A 45 15.32 15.20 -4.46
CA MET A 45 15.11 14.45 -5.70
C MET A 45 14.31 15.23 -6.77
N GLY A 46 13.78 16.41 -6.42
CA GLY A 46 13.02 17.31 -7.28
C GLY A 46 11.50 17.26 -7.07
N GLU A 47 10.81 18.36 -7.42
CA GLU A 47 9.37 18.56 -7.17
C GLU A 47 8.44 17.51 -7.83
N HIS A 48 8.95 16.77 -8.80
CA HIS A 48 8.19 15.82 -9.63
C HIS A 48 8.07 14.41 -9.05
N ILE A 49 8.65 14.12 -7.88
CA ILE A 49 8.52 12.78 -7.30
C ILE A 49 7.12 12.57 -6.70
N SER A 50 6.41 11.53 -7.17
CA SER A 50 5.07 11.19 -6.69
C SER A 50 5.12 10.27 -5.46
N LEU A 51 4.06 10.27 -4.65
CA LEU A 51 3.89 9.33 -3.52
C LEU A 51 4.03 7.87 -3.97
N VAL A 52 3.45 7.51 -5.12
CA VAL A 52 3.60 6.17 -5.72
C VAL A 52 5.06 5.85 -6.05
N SER A 53 5.81 6.83 -6.57
CA SER A 53 7.23 6.64 -6.91
C SER A 53 8.09 6.41 -5.66
N LEU A 54 7.78 7.11 -4.56
CA LEU A 54 8.44 6.88 -3.27
C LEU A 54 8.05 5.53 -2.67
N GLY A 55 6.77 5.16 -2.72
CA GLY A 55 6.31 3.84 -2.29
C GLY A 55 7.06 2.71 -3.01
N ASN A 56 7.22 2.83 -4.33
CA ASN A 56 7.99 1.88 -5.14
C ASN A 56 9.47 1.85 -4.76
N LEU A 57 10.09 3.01 -4.49
CA LEU A 57 11.48 3.10 -4.06
C LEU A 57 11.69 2.41 -2.70
N MET A 58 10.83 2.71 -1.73
CA MET A 58 10.88 2.10 -0.40
C MET A 58 10.68 0.58 -0.48
N GLY A 59 9.74 0.11 -1.30
CA GLY A 59 9.52 -1.32 -1.53
C GLY A 59 10.77 -2.01 -2.09
N ARG A 60 11.45 -1.40 -3.07
CA ARG A 60 12.70 -1.90 -3.64
C ARG A 60 13.87 -1.91 -2.65
N MET A 61 13.86 -1.00 -1.67
CA MET A 61 14.84 -0.96 -0.59
C MET A 61 14.54 -1.96 0.54
N GLY A 62 13.39 -2.65 0.49
CA GLY A 62 12.93 -3.52 1.57
C GLY A 62 12.25 -2.78 2.73
N GLU A 63 12.08 -1.46 2.63
CA GLU A 63 11.40 -0.60 3.61
C GLU A 63 9.88 -0.70 3.46
N TYR A 64 9.35 -1.91 3.64
CA TYR A 64 7.98 -2.26 3.28
C TYR A 64 6.90 -1.48 4.06
N ASN A 65 7.13 -1.15 5.33
CA ASN A 65 6.16 -0.36 6.10
C ASN A 65 6.04 1.06 5.52
N LYS A 66 7.17 1.69 5.18
CA LYS A 66 7.17 3.01 4.54
C LYS A 66 6.53 2.95 3.15
N ALA A 67 6.79 1.89 2.39
CA ALA A 67 6.17 1.68 1.09
C ALA A 67 4.64 1.66 1.19
N ILE A 68 4.09 0.87 2.11
CA ILE A 68 2.64 0.78 2.37
C ILE A 68 2.07 2.14 2.74
N GLU A 69 2.76 2.90 3.58
CA GLU A 69 2.29 4.20 4.02
C GLU A 69 2.20 5.20 2.87
N PHE A 70 3.22 5.27 2.00
CA PHE A 70 3.18 6.12 0.81
C PHE A 70 2.06 5.73 -0.16
N PHE A 71 1.82 4.42 -0.36
CA PHE A 71 0.71 3.97 -1.21
C PHE A 71 -0.66 4.29 -0.60
N ASN A 72 -0.84 4.08 0.70
CA ASN A 72 -2.10 4.38 1.38
C ASN A 72 -2.40 5.89 1.38
N ARG A 73 -1.41 6.73 1.64
CA ARG A 73 -1.56 8.19 1.54
C ARG A 73 -1.91 8.62 0.12
N HIS A 74 -1.32 8.00 -0.90
CA HIS A 74 -1.74 8.29 -2.27
C HIS A 74 -3.19 7.82 -2.54
N LEU A 75 -3.62 6.69 -1.96
CA LEU A 75 -5.00 6.23 -2.07
C LEU A 75 -6.01 7.10 -1.32
N GLU A 76 -5.58 7.88 -0.32
CA GLU A 76 -6.43 8.92 0.28
C GLU A 76 -6.68 10.08 -0.69
N GLU A 77 -5.68 10.42 -1.52
CA GLU A 77 -5.78 11.46 -2.56
C GLU A 77 -6.49 10.95 -3.83
N ASP A 78 -6.18 9.72 -4.25
CA ASP A 78 -6.75 9.02 -5.40
C ASP A 78 -7.10 7.56 -5.04
N PRO A 79 -8.33 7.32 -4.52
CA PRO A 79 -8.78 5.97 -4.13
C PRO A 79 -8.81 4.96 -5.28
N ASN A 80 -8.75 5.45 -6.53
CA ASN A 80 -8.78 4.65 -7.74
C ASN A 80 -7.39 4.60 -8.44
N SER A 81 -6.30 4.75 -7.69
CA SER A 81 -4.95 4.55 -8.20
C SER A 81 -4.59 3.05 -8.32
N SER A 82 -4.66 2.50 -9.53
CA SER A 82 -4.25 1.11 -9.82
C SER A 82 -2.78 0.86 -9.53
N ALA A 83 -1.93 1.87 -9.75
CA ALA A 83 -0.51 1.82 -9.45
C ALA A 83 -0.23 1.63 -7.95
N SER A 84 -1.03 2.24 -7.07
CA SER A 84 -0.86 2.05 -5.62
C SER A 84 -1.31 0.69 -5.14
N TYR A 85 -2.41 0.16 -5.68
CA TYR A 85 -2.80 -1.23 -5.40
C TYR A 85 -1.76 -2.22 -5.92
N THR A 86 -1.18 -1.99 -7.10
CA THR A 86 -0.06 -2.80 -7.62
C THR A 86 1.14 -2.76 -6.67
N GLY A 87 1.48 -1.57 -6.16
CA GLY A 87 2.54 -1.39 -5.17
C GLY A 87 2.28 -2.13 -3.86
N LEU A 88 1.07 -2.04 -3.31
CA LEU A 88 0.64 -2.79 -2.13
C LEU A 88 0.68 -4.31 -2.37
N GLY A 89 0.23 -4.76 -3.54
CA GLY A 89 0.31 -6.16 -3.94
C GLY A 89 1.75 -6.67 -4.00
N TYR A 90 2.66 -5.86 -4.53
CA TYR A 90 4.09 -6.17 -4.52
C TYR A 90 4.63 -6.32 -3.10
N VAL A 91 4.37 -5.36 -2.22
CA VAL A 91 4.84 -5.43 -0.83
C VAL A 91 4.26 -6.65 -0.10
N ALA A 92 2.98 -6.96 -0.28
CA ALA A 92 2.35 -8.13 0.31
C ALA A 92 3.00 -9.44 -0.18
N ARG A 93 3.28 -9.54 -1.49
CA ARG A 93 3.97 -10.71 -2.07
C ARG A 93 5.36 -10.91 -1.49
N GLU A 94 6.15 -9.84 -1.39
CA GLU A 94 7.51 -9.91 -0.81
C GLU A 94 7.50 -10.29 0.68
N ARG A 95 6.38 -10.05 1.39
CA ARG A 95 6.15 -10.52 2.77
C ARG A 95 5.64 -11.95 2.88
N GLY A 96 5.36 -12.61 1.76
CA GLY A 96 4.77 -13.95 1.73
C GLY A 96 3.24 -13.96 1.92
N GLU A 97 2.58 -12.80 1.93
CA GLU A 97 1.14 -12.64 2.11
C GLU A 97 0.40 -12.81 0.77
N MET A 98 0.53 -14.00 0.17
CA MET A 98 0.13 -14.24 -1.23
C MET A 98 -1.36 -14.00 -1.51
N ASP A 99 -2.25 -14.31 -0.55
CA ASP A 99 -3.69 -14.06 -0.71
C ASP A 99 -4.02 -12.57 -0.75
N VAL A 100 -3.35 -11.78 0.09
CA VAL A 100 -3.48 -10.32 0.13
C VAL A 100 -2.91 -9.70 -1.15
N ALA A 101 -1.77 -10.20 -1.63
CA ALA A 101 -1.18 -9.77 -2.89
C ALA A 101 -2.14 -9.98 -4.07
N LEU A 102 -2.76 -11.17 -4.15
CA LEU A 102 -3.74 -11.50 -5.18
C LEU A 102 -4.97 -10.58 -5.14
N GLU A 103 -5.46 -10.21 -3.95
CA GLU A 103 -6.57 -9.26 -3.81
C GLU A 103 -6.20 -7.89 -4.38
N TYR A 104 -5.03 -7.35 -3.99
CA TYR A 104 -4.58 -6.05 -4.47
C TYR A 104 -4.31 -6.03 -5.98
N TYR A 105 -3.63 -7.04 -6.52
CA TYR A 105 -3.41 -7.14 -7.96
C TYR A 105 -4.70 -7.32 -8.76
N SER A 106 -5.68 -8.07 -8.22
CA SER A 106 -6.99 -8.21 -8.87
C SER A 106 -7.75 -6.89 -8.91
N LYS A 107 -7.65 -6.10 -7.82
CA LYS A 107 -8.26 -4.77 -7.75
C LYS A 107 -7.61 -3.79 -8.73
N ALA A 108 -6.28 -3.75 -8.81
CA ALA A 108 -5.56 -2.96 -9.81
C ALA A 108 -5.99 -3.32 -11.24
N LEU A 109 -6.04 -4.62 -11.55
CA LEU A 109 -6.49 -5.11 -12.85
C LEU A 109 -7.92 -4.68 -13.19
N GLU A 110 -8.85 -4.78 -12.23
CA GLU A 110 -10.24 -4.36 -12.44
C GLU A 110 -10.33 -2.87 -12.84
N MET A 111 -9.48 -2.05 -12.22
CA MET A 111 -9.45 -0.60 -12.45
C MET A 111 -8.83 -0.27 -13.81
N ASP A 112 -7.72 -0.93 -14.17
CA ASP A 112 -7.05 -0.75 -15.45
C ASP A 112 -7.92 -1.26 -16.61
N LEU A 113 -8.64 -2.37 -16.45
CA LEU A 113 -9.60 -2.86 -17.45
C LEU A 113 -10.78 -1.89 -17.70
N LYS A 114 -11.15 -1.07 -16.71
CA LYS A 114 -12.22 -0.07 -16.84
C LYS A 114 -11.75 1.22 -17.50
N THR A 115 -10.47 1.55 -17.38
CA THR A 115 -9.94 2.89 -17.70
C THR A 115 -9.00 2.90 -18.90
N LEU A 116 -8.33 1.80 -19.18
CA LEU A 116 -7.30 1.68 -20.21
C LEU A 116 -7.80 0.90 -21.43
N SER A 117 -7.11 1.06 -22.56
CA SER A 117 -7.40 0.25 -23.74
C SER A 117 -7.03 -1.22 -23.48
N PRO A 118 -7.73 -2.20 -24.10
CA PRO A 118 -7.53 -3.62 -23.80
C PRO A 118 -6.10 -4.16 -23.96
N HIS A 119 -5.25 -3.49 -24.74
CA HIS A 119 -3.85 -3.88 -24.97
C HIS A 119 -2.85 -2.95 -24.28
N HIS A 120 -3.31 -2.20 -23.26
CA HIS A 120 -2.42 -1.32 -22.51
C HIS A 120 -1.38 -2.15 -21.73
N PRO A 121 -0.08 -1.77 -21.74
CA PRO A 121 0.98 -2.52 -21.06
C PRO A 121 0.76 -2.78 -19.57
N ASN A 122 0.05 -1.89 -18.89
CA ASN A 122 -0.28 -2.08 -17.46
C ASN A 122 -1.19 -3.28 -17.24
N ILE A 123 -2.19 -3.52 -18.10
CA ILE A 123 -3.06 -4.71 -17.99
C ILE A 123 -2.24 -5.99 -18.12
N ALA A 124 -1.26 -6.02 -19.03
CA ALA A 124 -0.34 -7.14 -19.15
C ALA A 124 0.51 -7.31 -17.88
N THR A 125 0.96 -6.21 -17.28
CA THR A 125 1.72 -6.19 -16.02
C THR A 125 0.89 -6.72 -14.84
N ASP A 126 -0.40 -6.36 -14.77
CA ASP A 126 -1.31 -6.85 -13.73
C ASP A 126 -1.54 -8.35 -13.87
N TYR A 127 -1.79 -8.83 -15.09
CA TYR A 127 -1.87 -10.26 -15.37
C TYR A 127 -0.58 -11.01 -15.04
N MET A 128 0.58 -10.44 -15.34
CA MET A 128 1.86 -11.02 -14.92
C MET A 128 1.98 -11.09 -13.40
N SER A 129 1.59 -10.05 -12.67
CA SER A 129 1.68 -9.99 -11.22
C SER A 129 0.78 -11.05 -10.55
N LEU A 130 -0.43 -11.26 -11.08
CA LEU A 130 -1.30 -12.36 -10.68
C LEU A 130 -0.70 -13.73 -11.01
N GLY A 131 -0.13 -13.88 -12.21
CA GLY A 131 0.53 -15.11 -12.65
C GLY A 131 1.66 -15.52 -11.71
N VAL A 132 2.56 -14.58 -11.38
CA VAL A 132 3.67 -14.81 -10.44
C VAL A 132 3.12 -15.17 -9.06
N SER A 133 2.13 -14.43 -8.56
CA SER A 133 1.57 -14.70 -7.23
C SER A 133 0.91 -16.09 -7.14
N TYR A 134 0.25 -16.56 -8.21
CA TYR A 134 -0.29 -17.92 -8.25
C TYR A 134 0.80 -18.98 -8.35
N ASP A 135 1.89 -18.71 -9.05
CA ASP A 135 3.04 -19.62 -9.16
C ASP A 135 3.77 -19.74 -7.81
N ASP A 136 3.94 -18.63 -7.10
CA ASP A 136 4.50 -18.60 -5.74
C ASP A 136 3.63 -19.40 -4.74
N LYS A 137 2.32 -19.52 -5.00
CA LYS A 137 1.40 -20.40 -4.25
C LYS A 137 1.43 -21.87 -4.69
N GLY A 138 2.21 -22.22 -5.72
CA GLY A 138 2.26 -23.56 -6.31
C GLY A 138 1.04 -23.91 -7.17
N LEU A 139 0.24 -22.91 -7.59
CA LEU A 139 -0.96 -23.10 -8.41
C LEU A 139 -0.64 -22.87 -9.90
N SER A 140 0.25 -23.70 -10.45
CA SER A 140 0.84 -23.50 -11.79
C SER A 140 -0.19 -23.45 -12.93
N ASP A 141 -1.30 -24.18 -12.84
CA ASP A 141 -2.37 -24.12 -13.85
C ASP A 141 -3.01 -22.73 -13.92
N LYS A 142 -3.27 -22.12 -12.75
CA LYS A 142 -3.80 -20.75 -12.68
C LYS A 142 -2.76 -19.73 -13.12
N ALA A 143 -1.51 -19.90 -12.69
CA ALA A 143 -0.42 -19.03 -13.11
C ALA A 143 -0.29 -18.98 -14.64
N LEU A 144 -0.31 -20.16 -15.29
CA LEU A 144 -0.27 -20.28 -16.75
C LEU A 144 -1.45 -19.61 -17.44
N GLU A 145 -2.65 -19.68 -16.88
CA GLU A 145 -3.82 -18.95 -17.40
C GLU A 145 -3.55 -17.45 -17.45
N TYR A 146 -3.05 -16.87 -16.36
CA TYR A 146 -2.75 -15.44 -16.27
C TYR A 146 -1.57 -15.02 -17.15
N TYR A 147 -0.51 -15.81 -17.22
CA TYR A 147 0.59 -15.56 -18.16
C TYR A 147 0.13 -15.55 -19.62
N LYS A 148 -0.78 -16.45 -20.00
CA LYS A 148 -1.39 -16.44 -21.34
C LYS A 148 -2.24 -15.20 -21.60
N LYS A 149 -2.89 -14.64 -20.57
CA LYS A 149 -3.63 -13.37 -20.70
C LYS A 149 -2.69 -12.19 -20.89
N ALA A 150 -1.54 -12.17 -20.21
CA ALA A 150 -0.54 -11.12 -20.35
C ALA A 150 0.13 -11.05 -21.75
N LEU A 151 0.16 -12.16 -22.49
CA LEU A 151 0.77 -12.26 -23.83
C LEU A 151 -0.18 -11.89 -24.99
N LYS A 152 -1.46 -11.65 -24.72
CA LYS A 152 -2.47 -11.31 -25.73
C LYS A 152 -2.54 -9.80 -25.95
#